data_AF-A0A2J4XUJ2-F1
#
_entry.id   AF-A0A2J4XUJ2-F1
#
_cell.length_a   1.000
_cell.length_b   1.000
_cell.length_c   1.000
_cell.angle_alpha   90.00
_cell.angle_beta   90.00
_cell.angle_gamma   90.00
#
_symmetry.space_group_name_H-M   'P 1'
#
loop_
_entity.id
_entity.type
_entity.pdbx_description
1 polymer ?
#
loop_
_entity_poly.entity_id
_entity_poly.type
_entity_poly.pdbx_seq_one_letter_code
_entity_poly.pdbx_strand_id
1 'polypeptide(L)'
;TDTMAFTASALSFMLENLGKPVIVTGSQIPLAELRSDGQINLLNALYVAANYPINEVSLFFNNRLYRGNRTTKAHADGFNAFASPNLAPLLEAGIHIRRLGTPPAPHGSGELVVHPITPQPIGVVTIYPGISADVVRNFLRQP
;
A
#
# COMPACT_ATOMS: atom_id res chain seq x y z
N THR A 1 1.55 -9.01 7.21
CA THR A 1 1.48 -8.32 5.90
C THR A 1 0.08 -8.31 5.29
N ASP A 2 -0.87 -9.09 5.80
CA ASP A 2 -2.12 -9.43 5.08
C ASP A 2 -2.99 -8.24 4.68
N THR A 3 -3.08 -7.21 5.52
CA THR A 3 -3.95 -6.06 5.27
C THR A 3 -3.20 -4.77 4.92
N MET A 4 -1.89 -4.86 4.69
CA MET A 4 -1.02 -3.67 4.53
C MET A 4 -1.43 -2.79 3.33
N ALA A 5 -1.86 -3.41 2.23
CA ALA A 5 -2.35 -2.71 1.04
C ALA A 5 -3.63 -1.91 1.34
N PHE A 6 -4.52 -2.43 2.21
CA PHE A 6 -5.73 -1.73 2.63
C PHE A 6 -5.38 -0.54 3.51
N THR A 7 -4.46 -0.69 4.47
CA THR A 7 -3.98 0.42 5.31
C THR A 7 -3.33 1.52 4.47
N ALA A 8 -2.43 1.15 3.55
CA ALA A 8 -1.78 2.12 2.66
C ALA A 8 -2.78 2.84 1.75
N SER A 9 -3.82 2.13 1.30
CA SER A 9 -4.90 2.74 0.50
C SER A 9 -5.73 3.71 1.34
N ALA A 10 -6.20 3.30 2.52
CA ALA A 10 -7.00 4.14 3.41
C ALA A 10 -6.26 5.43 3.79
N LEU A 11 -5.01 5.33 4.24
CA LEU A 11 -4.19 6.49 4.60
C LEU A 11 -4.01 7.45 3.42
N SER A 12 -3.93 6.96 2.18
CA SER A 12 -3.80 7.83 1.00
C SER A 12 -5.02 8.73 0.76
N PHE A 13 -6.21 8.31 1.21
CA PHE A 13 -7.43 9.12 1.17
C PHE A 13 -7.61 9.95 2.44
N MET A 14 -7.14 9.46 3.59
CA MET A 14 -7.25 10.19 4.85
C MET A 14 -6.35 11.43 4.89
N LEU A 15 -5.14 11.36 4.33
CA LEU A 15 -4.10 12.39 4.46
C LEU A 15 -4.11 13.36 3.28
N GLU A 16 -5.07 14.30 3.28
CA GLU A 16 -5.12 15.38 2.29
C GLU A 16 -3.98 16.40 2.54
N ASN A 17 -3.42 16.97 1.47
CA ASN A 17 -2.27 17.89 1.53
C ASN A 17 -1.03 17.28 2.19
N LEU A 18 -0.84 15.96 2.04
CA LEU A 18 0.31 15.28 2.60
C LEU A 18 1.62 15.86 2.03
N GLY A 19 2.37 16.58 2.87
CA GLY A 19 3.63 17.23 2.50
C GLY A 19 4.91 16.49 2.93
N LYS A 20 4.77 15.26 3.45
CA LYS A 20 5.88 14.43 3.98
C LYS A 20 5.68 12.96 3.56
N PRO A 21 6.75 12.16 3.41
CA PRO A 21 6.62 10.75 3.07
C PRO A 21 5.99 9.95 4.21
N VAL A 22 5.03 9.10 3.86
CA VAL A 22 4.47 8.08 4.75
C VAL A 22 4.72 6.73 4.09
N ILE A 23 5.58 5.91 4.70
CA ILE A 23 5.98 4.62 4.14
C ILE A 23 5.47 3.51 5.05
N VAL A 24 4.55 2.70 4.52
CA VAL A 24 4.10 1.46 5.17
C VAL A 24 5.07 0.35 4.78
N THR A 25 5.56 -0.40 5.76
CA THR A 25 6.46 -1.54 5.54
C THR A 25 6.23 -2.64 6.57
N GLY A 26 6.92 -3.76 6.43
CA GLY A 26 6.88 -4.87 7.37
C GLY A 26 7.75 -6.02 6.91
N SER A 27 7.40 -7.24 7.30
CA SER A 27 8.14 -8.45 6.94
C SER A 27 7.22 -9.65 6.80
N GLN A 28 7.66 -10.65 6.03
CA GLN A 28 7.04 -11.97 5.98
C GLN A 28 7.50 -12.82 7.17
N ILE A 29 8.78 -12.70 7.56
CA ILE A 29 9.36 -13.41 8.69
C ILE A 29 9.57 -12.42 9.84
N PRO A 30 9.15 -12.73 11.09
CA PRO A 30 9.35 -11.86 12.24
C PRO A 30 10.81 -11.42 12.42
N LEU A 31 11.03 -10.20 12.92
CA LEU A 31 12.37 -9.61 13.04
C LEU A 31 13.34 -10.46 13.87
N ALA A 32 12.81 -11.20 14.85
CA ALA A 32 13.56 -12.05 15.76
C ALA A 32 14.01 -13.38 15.15
N GLU A 33 13.47 -13.77 13.99
CA GLU A 33 13.75 -15.06 13.37
C GLU A 33 14.90 -14.99 12.34
N LEU A 34 15.61 -16.10 12.18
CA LEU A 34 16.65 -16.23 11.17
C LEU A 34 16.06 -16.05 9.76
N ARG A 35 16.81 -15.32 8.92
CA ARG A 35 16.41 -14.96 7.54
C ARG A 35 15.26 -13.95 7.45
N SER A 36 14.99 -13.19 8.51
CA SER A 36 13.99 -12.12 8.47
C SER A 36 14.30 -11.08 7.37
N ASP A 37 13.29 -10.77 6.57
CA ASP A 37 13.28 -9.64 5.64
C ASP A 37 13.00 -8.29 6.34
N GLY A 38 12.63 -8.32 7.62
CA GLY A 38 12.24 -7.13 8.38
C GLY A 38 13.36 -6.12 8.60
N GLN A 39 14.60 -6.58 8.83
CA GLN A 39 15.74 -5.67 9.01
C GLN A 39 15.96 -4.82 7.76
N ILE A 40 15.99 -5.46 6.59
CA ILE A 40 16.26 -4.81 5.31
C ILE A 40 15.08 -3.93 4.90
N ASN A 41 13.84 -4.39 5.04
CA ASN A 41 12.65 -3.60 4.71
C ASN A 41 12.56 -2.34 5.57
N LEU A 42 12.74 -2.46 6.89
CA LEU A 42 12.68 -1.31 7.81
C LEU A 42 13.81 -0.30 7.55
N LEU A 43 15.04 -0.78 7.42
CA LEU A 43 16.20 0.08 7.17
C LEU A 43 16.03 0.88 5.87
N ASN A 44 15.62 0.20 4.79
CA ASN A 44 15.42 0.87 3.52
C ASN A 44 14.24 1.85 3.55
N ALA A 45 13.14 1.52 4.23
CA ALA A 45 12.02 2.44 4.39
C ALA A 45 12.45 3.72 5.09
N LEU A 46 13.21 3.62 6.18
CA LEU A 46 13.76 4.79 6.89
C LEU A 46 14.70 5.60 5.99
N TYR A 47 15.62 4.92 5.30
CA TYR A 47 16.57 5.58 4.40
C TYR A 47 15.88 6.32 3.25
N VAL A 48 14.87 5.71 2.64
CA VAL A 48 14.07 6.31 1.57
C VAL A 48 13.27 7.51 2.09
N ALA A 49 12.63 7.40 3.26
CA ALA A 49 11.87 8.51 3.85
C ALA A 49 12.75 9.74 4.11
N ALA A 50 14.00 9.52 4.55
CA ALA A 50 14.94 10.61 4.85
C ALA A 50 15.60 11.22 3.60
N ASN A 51 15.99 10.39 2.62
CA ASN A 51 16.85 10.82 1.51
C ASN A 51 16.11 10.99 0.17
N TYR A 52 14.95 10.36 0.02
CA TYR A 52 14.13 10.39 -1.20
C TYR A 52 12.68 10.71 -0.85
N PRO A 53 12.40 11.87 -0.24
CA PRO A 53 11.06 12.20 0.23
C PRO A 53 10.09 12.28 -0.96
N ILE A 54 9.12 11.36 -0.97
CA ILE A 54 7.99 11.35 -1.89
C ILE A 54 6.75 11.61 -1.05
N ASN A 55 6.06 12.70 -1.33
CA ASN A 55 4.90 13.18 -0.57
C ASN A 55 3.64 12.37 -0.90
N GLU A 56 3.71 11.06 -0.67
CA GLU A 56 2.63 10.11 -0.90
C GLU A 56 2.63 9.06 0.21
N VAL A 57 1.48 8.45 0.44
CA VAL A 57 1.43 7.19 1.17
C VAL A 57 1.93 6.10 0.24
N SER A 58 3.03 5.46 0.64
CA SER A 58 3.73 4.45 -0.15
C SER A 58 3.93 3.17 0.65
N LEU A 59 4.22 2.08 -0.05
CA LEU A 59 4.50 0.78 0.55
C LEU A 59 5.91 0.35 0.11
N PHE A 60 6.81 0.14 1.06
CA PHE A 60 8.15 -0.37 0.78
C PHE A 60 8.23 -1.86 1.12
N PHE A 61 8.57 -2.68 0.13
CA PHE A 61 8.77 -4.11 0.33
C PHE A 61 9.70 -4.67 -0.73
N ASN A 62 10.63 -5.55 -0.32
CA ASN A 62 11.55 -6.26 -1.22
C ASN A 62 12.22 -5.34 -2.25
N ASN A 63 12.95 -4.33 -1.74
CA ASN A 63 13.74 -3.39 -2.54
C ASN A 63 12.93 -2.48 -3.49
N ARG A 64 11.60 -2.40 -3.34
CA ARG A 64 10.74 -1.56 -4.17
C ARG A 64 9.86 -0.67 -3.33
N LEU A 65 9.69 0.58 -3.76
CA LEU A 65 8.71 1.51 -3.22
C LEU A 65 7.52 1.60 -4.18
N TYR A 66 6.33 1.29 -3.71
CA TYR A 66 5.09 1.36 -4.49
C TYR A 66 4.21 2.50 -4.00
N ARG A 67 3.38 3.06 -4.88
CA ARG A 67 2.27 3.94 -4.47
C ARG A 67 1.24 3.12 -3.70
N GLY A 68 0.92 3.49 -2.46
CA GLY A 68 0.17 2.66 -1.52
C GLY A 68 -1.17 2.18 -2.08
N ASN A 69 -1.98 3.10 -2.63
CA ASN A 69 -3.28 2.81 -3.25
C ASN A 69 -3.24 2.12 -4.62
N ARG A 70 -2.06 1.68 -5.06
CA ARG A 70 -1.89 0.85 -6.27
C ARG A 70 -1.41 -0.56 -5.93
N THR A 71 -1.23 -0.87 -4.65
CA THR A 71 -0.70 -2.16 -4.22
C THR A 71 -1.79 -3.20 -3.98
N THR A 72 -1.43 -4.46 -4.18
CA THR A 72 -2.18 -5.63 -3.70
C THR A 72 -1.20 -6.70 -3.24
N LYS A 73 -1.58 -7.53 -2.27
CA LYS A 73 -0.77 -8.70 -1.86
C LYS A 73 -0.97 -9.79 -2.91
N ALA A 74 0.05 -10.04 -3.72
CA ALA A 74 0.00 -10.96 -4.86
C ALA A 74 0.57 -12.34 -4.53
N HIS A 75 1.48 -12.43 -3.56
CA HIS A 75 2.15 -13.69 -3.18
C HIS A 75 2.09 -13.90 -1.66
N ALA A 76 1.65 -15.09 -1.25
CA ALA A 76 1.54 -15.46 0.16
C ALA A 76 2.88 -15.91 0.75
N ASP A 77 3.70 -16.63 -0.02
CA ASP A 77 4.89 -17.34 0.51
C ASP A 77 6.24 -16.71 0.10
N GLY A 78 6.24 -15.83 -0.90
CA GLY A 78 7.46 -15.19 -1.40
C GLY A 78 7.75 -13.84 -0.74
N PHE A 79 9.03 -13.45 -0.67
CA PHE A 79 9.42 -12.10 -0.24
C PHE A 79 8.93 -11.00 -1.21
N ASN A 80 8.61 -11.35 -2.46
CA ASN A 80 7.85 -10.49 -3.38
C ASN A 80 6.35 -10.46 -3.04
N ALA A 81 5.98 -10.21 -1.78
CA ALA A 81 4.60 -10.35 -1.31
C ALA A 81 3.62 -9.36 -2.00
N PHE A 82 4.09 -8.16 -2.35
CA PHE A 82 3.27 -7.09 -2.92
C PHE A 82 3.60 -6.82 -4.39
N ALA A 83 2.56 -6.51 -5.15
CA ALA A 83 2.65 -6.05 -6.53
C ALA A 83 1.86 -4.75 -6.73
N SER A 84 2.26 -3.99 -7.74
CA SER A 84 1.51 -2.84 -8.28
C SER A 84 1.20 -3.12 -9.75
N PRO A 85 0.11 -3.84 -10.05
CA PRO A 85 -0.11 -4.43 -11.38
C PRO A 85 -0.33 -3.39 -12.48
N ASN A 86 -0.89 -2.23 -12.12
CA ASN A 86 -1.32 -1.20 -13.08
C ASN A 86 -0.55 0.12 -12.94
N LEU A 87 0.57 0.13 -12.19
CA LEU A 87 1.46 1.28 -12.08
C LEU A 87 2.88 0.81 -11.75
N ALA A 88 3.88 1.36 -12.42
CA ALA A 88 5.28 1.07 -12.09
C ALA A 88 5.61 1.47 -10.63
N PRO A 89 6.60 0.82 -9.99
CA PRO A 89 7.15 1.28 -8.72
C PRO A 89 7.58 2.75 -8.79
N LEU A 90 7.56 3.44 -7.65
CA LEU A 90 8.09 4.79 -7.51
C LEU A 90 9.64 4.76 -7.47
N LEU A 91 10.19 3.79 -6.75
CA LEU A 91 11.63 3.57 -6.59
C LEU A 91 11.99 2.08 -6.64
N GLU A 92 13.23 1.81 -7.04
CA GLU A 92 13.92 0.52 -6.88
C GLU A 92 15.25 0.73 -6.16
N ALA A 93 15.52 -0.07 -5.13
CA ALA A 93 16.73 -0.03 -4.32
C ALA A 93 17.67 -1.18 -4.69
N GLY A 94 18.64 -0.90 -5.56
CA GLY A 94 19.79 -1.79 -5.84
C GLY A 94 21.07 -1.27 -5.18
N ILE A 95 22.23 -1.48 -5.82
CA ILE A 95 23.49 -0.80 -5.45
C ILE A 95 23.29 0.73 -5.40
N HIS A 96 22.48 1.23 -6.34
CA HIS A 96 21.98 2.60 -6.34
C HIS A 96 20.46 2.59 -6.25
N ILE A 97 19.88 3.64 -5.67
CA ILE A 97 18.44 3.87 -5.64
C ILE A 97 18.03 4.56 -6.94
N ARG A 98 17.11 3.94 -7.68
CA ARG A 98 16.60 4.42 -8.97
C ARG A 98 15.18 4.95 -8.83
N ARG A 99 14.94 6.16 -9.32
CA ARG A 99 13.59 6.72 -9.55
C ARG A 99 13.08 6.30 -10.93
N LEU A 100 11.87 5.75 -11.01
CA LEU A 100 11.32 5.23 -12.27
C LEU A 100 10.52 6.28 -13.08
N GLY A 101 10.44 7.52 -12.61
CA GLY A 101 9.74 8.59 -13.33
C GLY A 101 8.22 8.43 -13.39
N THR A 102 7.65 7.63 -12.49
CA THR A 102 6.20 7.42 -12.38
C THR A 102 5.48 8.77 -12.17
N PRO A 103 4.40 9.07 -12.93
CA PRO A 103 3.70 10.35 -12.82
C PRO A 103 3.24 10.61 -11.37
N PRO A 104 3.37 11.86 -10.89
CA PRO A 104 2.97 12.21 -9.53
C PRO A 104 1.47 12.00 -9.32
N ALA A 105 1.09 11.72 -8.07
CA ALA A 105 -0.32 11.78 -7.68
C ALA A 105 -0.79 13.25 -7.69
N PRO A 106 -2.12 13.50 -7.72
CA PRO A 106 -2.63 14.83 -7.42
C PRO A 106 -2.15 15.30 -6.04
N HIS A 107 -1.61 16.51 -5.97
CA HIS A 107 -1.17 17.14 -4.73
C HIS A 107 -2.01 18.37 -4.45
N GLY A 108 -2.55 18.44 -3.23
CA GLY A 108 -3.14 19.67 -2.72
C GLY A 108 -2.09 20.58 -2.10
N SER A 109 -2.51 21.79 -1.72
CA SER A 109 -1.66 22.80 -1.08
C SER A 109 -2.28 23.25 0.24
N GLY A 110 -1.46 23.39 1.29
CA GLY A 110 -1.90 23.89 2.59
C GLY A 110 -1.41 23.00 3.73
N GLU A 111 -2.02 23.17 4.89
CA GLU A 111 -1.78 22.29 6.04
C GLU A 111 -2.40 20.90 5.83
N LEU A 112 -1.84 19.90 6.51
CA LEU A 112 -2.34 18.53 6.51
C LEU A 112 -3.78 18.50 7.06
N VAL A 113 -4.69 17.94 6.28
CA VAL A 113 -6.06 17.66 6.72
C VAL A 113 -6.22 16.15 6.83
N VAL A 114 -6.67 15.67 8.00
CA VAL A 114 -6.90 14.25 8.24
C VAL A 114 -8.40 13.96 8.21
N HIS A 115 -8.85 13.30 7.15
CA HIS A 115 -10.25 12.89 6.99
C HIS A 115 -10.54 11.64 7.84
N PRO A 116 -11.59 11.66 8.68
CA PRO A 116 -11.97 10.49 9.46
C PRO A 116 -12.59 9.42 8.54
N ILE A 117 -12.13 8.17 8.71
CA ILE A 117 -12.82 6.99 8.17
C ILE A 117 -13.52 6.30 9.34
N THR A 118 -14.84 6.14 9.24
CA THR A 118 -15.65 5.38 10.20
C THR A 118 -16.06 4.04 9.61
N PRO A 119 -16.43 3.04 10.43
CA PRO A 119 -17.04 1.82 9.93
C PRO A 119 -18.26 2.14 9.06
N GLN A 120 -18.36 1.49 7.90
CA GLN A 120 -19.47 1.60 6.96
C GLN A 120 -19.89 0.19 6.51
N PRO A 121 -21.19 -0.09 6.35
CA PRO A 121 -21.67 -1.38 5.85
C PRO A 121 -21.42 -1.51 4.34
N ILE A 122 -20.20 -1.88 3.97
CA ILE A 122 -19.77 -2.04 2.56
C ILE A 122 -19.66 -3.53 2.23
N GLY A 123 -20.51 -4.00 1.32
CA GLY A 123 -20.43 -5.35 0.75
C GLY A 123 -19.47 -5.42 -0.44
N VAL A 124 -18.61 -6.43 -0.49
CA VAL A 124 -17.78 -6.74 -1.66
C VAL A 124 -18.30 -8.02 -2.30
N VAL A 125 -18.85 -7.91 -3.51
CA VAL A 125 -19.44 -9.03 -4.25
C VAL A 125 -18.51 -9.49 -5.36
N THR A 126 -17.98 -10.71 -5.23
CA THR A 126 -17.22 -11.36 -6.30
C THR A 126 -18.19 -12.09 -7.24
N ILE A 127 -18.19 -11.73 -8.51
CA ILE A 127 -19.01 -12.40 -9.53
C ILE A 127 -18.35 -13.72 -9.95
N TYR A 128 -19.16 -14.76 -10.10
CA TYR A 128 -18.75 -16.06 -10.62
C TYR A 128 -19.89 -16.65 -11.48
N PRO A 129 -19.58 -17.54 -12.44
CA PRO A 129 -20.61 -18.16 -13.28
C PRO A 129 -21.68 -18.87 -12.44
N GLY A 130 -22.95 -18.54 -12.67
CA GLY A 130 -24.07 -19.10 -11.94
C GLY A 130 -24.40 -18.42 -10.60
N ILE A 131 -23.81 -17.26 -10.29
CA ILE A 131 -24.23 -16.46 -9.13
C ILE A 131 -25.73 -16.17 -9.19
N SER A 132 -26.45 -16.47 -8.12
CA SER A 132 -27.90 -16.27 -8.08
C SER A 132 -28.26 -14.81 -7.83
N ALA A 133 -29.40 -14.37 -8.37
CA ALA A 133 -29.95 -13.05 -8.09
C ALA A 133 -30.22 -12.85 -6.58
N ASP A 134 -30.48 -13.93 -5.84
CA ASP A 134 -30.72 -13.89 -4.40
C ASP A 134 -29.47 -13.53 -3.61
N VAL A 135 -28.27 -13.98 -4.03
CA VAL A 135 -27.00 -13.56 -3.42
C VAL A 135 -26.86 -12.04 -3.52
N VAL A 136 -27.08 -11.47 -4.71
CA VAL A 136 -27.00 -10.03 -4.93
C VAL A 136 -28.09 -9.28 -4.14
N ARG A 137 -29.32 -9.81 -4.13
CA ARG A 137 -30.43 -9.23 -3.36
C ARG A 137 -30.14 -9.19 -1.86
N ASN A 138 -29.46 -10.21 -1.33
CA ASN A 138 -29.09 -10.24 0.09
C ASN A 138 -28.00 -9.21 0.43
N PHE A 139 -27.00 -9.02 -0.43
CA PHE A 139 -26.01 -7.95 -0.24
C PHE A 139 -26.63 -6.54 -0.27
N LEU A 140 -27.66 -6.34 -1.08
CA LEU A 140 -28.39 -5.06 -1.18
C LEU A 140 -29.25 -4.74 0.05
N ARG A 141 -29.55 -5.72 0.91
CA ARG A 141 -30.50 -5.50 2.01
C ARG A 141 -29.99 -4.54 3.08
N GLN A 142 -28.67 -4.28 3.14
CA GLN A 142 -27.95 -3.58 4.23
C GLN A 142 -28.31 -4.14 5.65
N PRO A 143 -27.35 -4.32 6.56
CA PRO A 143 -27.67 -4.63 7.95
C PRO A 143 -28.36 -3.46 8.66
#